data_AF-X1CQY5-F1
#
_entry.id   AF-X1CQY5-F1
#
_cell.length_a   1.000
_cell.length_b   1.000
_cell.length_c   1.000
_cell.angle_alpha   90.00
_cell.angle_beta   90.00
_cell.angle_gamma   90.00
#
_symmetry.space_group_name_H-M   'P 1'
#
loop_
_entity.id
_entity.type
_entity.pdbx_description
1 polymer ?
#
loop_
_entity_poly.entity_id
_entity_poly.type
_entity_poly.pdbx_seq_one_letter_code
_entity_poly.pdbx_strand_id
1 'polypeptide(L)'
;MIKPNTTMDSTEQAIKNFENIKESLKGLYEIISINISQNDIYFKLASDNLIGLYHNFLDLMLNETGVKHIKKKLRCCELEADIPMGNLTINGTKKLDF
;
A
#
# COMPACT_ATOMS: atom_id res chain seq x y z
N MET A 1 -25.98 -21.55 21.97
CA MET A 1 -25.53 -20.17 21.65
C MET A 1 -24.33 -20.28 20.71
N ILE A 2 -24.52 -19.97 19.43
CA ILE A 2 -23.45 -19.95 18.43
C ILE A 2 -22.74 -18.61 18.60
N LYS A 3 -21.43 -18.61 18.87
CA LYS A 3 -20.64 -17.37 18.89
C LYS A 3 -20.72 -16.73 17.50
N PRO A 4 -21.07 -15.45 17.36
CA PRO A 4 -20.99 -14.82 16.05
C PRO A 4 -19.53 -14.84 15.62
N ASN A 5 -19.27 -15.37 14.43
CA ASN A 5 -17.98 -15.23 13.75
C ASN A 5 -17.67 -13.73 13.71
N THR A 6 -16.73 -13.29 14.53
CA THR A 6 -16.23 -11.92 14.56
C THR A 6 -15.46 -11.68 13.27
N THR A 7 -16.17 -11.33 12.20
CA THR A 7 -15.61 -10.57 11.10
C THR A 7 -15.03 -9.30 11.72
N MET A 8 -13.71 -9.11 11.66
CA MET A 8 -13.07 -7.84 12.04
C MET A 8 -13.88 -6.68 11.45
N ASP A 9 -14.12 -5.64 12.23
CA ASP A 9 -14.77 -4.44 11.70
C ASP A 9 -13.94 -3.89 10.53
N SER A 10 -14.62 -3.42 9.49
CA SER A 10 -13.99 -2.86 8.29
C SER A 10 -13.01 -1.72 8.63
N THR A 11 -13.28 -0.98 9.71
CA THR A 11 -12.39 0.05 10.26
C THR A 11 -11.13 -0.55 10.87
N GLU A 12 -11.26 -1.57 11.72
CA GLU A 12 -10.13 -2.28 12.33
C GLU A 12 -9.24 -2.91 11.26
N GLN A 13 -9.84 -3.47 10.21
CA GLN A 13 -9.08 -4.03 9.10
C GLN A 13 -8.33 -2.95 8.31
N ALA A 14 -8.92 -1.78 8.12
CA ALA A 14 -8.25 -0.64 7.49
C ALA A 14 -7.05 -0.16 8.32
N ILE A 15 -7.21 -0.05 9.64
CA ILE A 15 -6.12 0.32 10.57
C ILE A 15 -5.02 -0.74 10.55
N LYS A 16 -5.37 -2.03 10.57
CA LYS A 16 -4.39 -3.12 10.47
C LYS A 16 -3.64 -3.08 9.14
N ASN A 17 -4.32 -2.81 8.03
CA ASN A 17 -3.67 -2.66 6.73
C ASN A 17 -2.70 -1.47 6.72
N PHE A 18 -3.06 -0.35 7.37
CA PHE A 18 -2.16 0.79 7.54
C PHE A 18 -0.88 0.40 8.31
N GLU A 19 -1.01 -0.29 9.44
CA GLU A 19 0.17 -0.75 10.20
C GLU A 19 1.03 -1.73 9.39
N ASN A 20 0.41 -2.64 8.63
CA ASN A 20 1.14 -3.55 7.74
C ASN A 20 1.93 -2.79 6.66
N ILE A 21 1.39 -1.70 6.10
CA ILE A 21 2.11 -0.85 5.14
C ILE A 21 3.32 -0.21 5.82
N LYS A 22 3.16 0.33 7.04
CA LYS A 22 4.25 0.95 7.81
C LYS A 22 5.38 -0.05 8.08
N GLU A 23 5.05 -1.25 8.55
CA GLU A 23 6.04 -2.29 8.82
C GLU A 23 6.71 -2.79 7.53
N SER A 24 5.99 -2.86 6.42
CA SER A 24 6.57 -3.22 5.12
C SER A 24 7.59 -2.19 4.64
N LEU A 25 7.28 -0.89 4.74
CA LEU A 25 8.20 0.19 4.39
C LEU A 25 9.45 0.18 5.27
N LYS A 26 9.28 -0.07 6.58
CA LYS A 26 10.39 -0.24 7.51
C LYS A 26 11.28 -1.43 7.14
N GLY A 27 10.68 -2.57 6.84
CA GLY A 27 11.43 -3.76 6.39
C GLY A 27 12.24 -3.49 5.12
N LEU A 28 11.67 -2.76 4.15
CA LEU A 28 12.40 -2.35 2.94
C LEU A 28 13.60 -1.44 3.27
N TYR A 29 13.41 -0.46 4.15
CA TYR A 29 14.49 0.42 4.59
C TYR A 29 15.61 -0.34 5.32
N GLU A 30 15.26 -1.30 6.17
CA GLU A 30 16.22 -2.17 6.86
C GLU A 30 17.02 -3.02 5.86
N ILE A 31 16.35 -3.64 4.88
CA ILE A 31 17.01 -4.40 3.81
C ILE A 31 18.01 -3.51 3.07
N ILE A 32 17.61 -2.31 2.68
CA ILE A 32 18.50 -1.36 1.99
C ILE A 32 19.70 -1.00 2.90
N SER A 33 19.45 -0.73 4.18
CA SER A 33 20.48 -0.34 5.16
C SER A 33 21.49 -1.43 5.48
N ILE A 34 21.08 -2.70 5.42
CA ILE A 34 21.97 -3.84 5.63
C ILE A 34 22.88 -4.05 4.41
N ASN A 35 22.35 -3.83 3.20
CA ASN A 35 23.01 -4.24 1.96
C ASN A 35 23.77 -3.11 1.26
N ILE A 36 23.45 -1.84 1.55
CA ILE A 36 24.02 -0.69 0.86
C ILE A 36 24.58 0.30 1.89
N SER A 37 25.82 0.75 1.67
CA SER A 37 26.45 1.78 2.49
C SER A 37 25.60 3.06 2.51
N GLN A 38 25.44 3.67 3.69
CA GLN A 38 24.69 4.93 3.83
C GLN A 38 25.28 6.10 3.02
N ASN A 39 26.57 6.05 2.71
CA ASN A 39 27.24 7.04 1.87
C ASN A 39 27.08 6.77 0.36
N ASP A 40 26.48 5.65 0.00
CA ASP A 40 26.23 5.28 -1.40
C ASP A 40 25.03 6.06 -1.96
N ILE A 41 25.13 6.48 -3.22
CA ILE A 41 24.05 7.17 -3.91
C ILE A 41 22.79 6.32 -4.02
N TYR A 42 22.93 5.00 -4.17
CA TYR A 42 21.79 4.08 -4.26
C TYR A 42 21.04 3.98 -2.92
N PHE A 43 21.74 4.08 -1.78
CA PHE A 43 21.09 4.14 -0.47
C PHE A 43 20.23 5.39 -0.35
N LYS A 44 20.78 6.54 -0.75
CA LYS A 44 20.05 7.82 -0.74
C LYS A 44 18.82 7.76 -1.64
N LEU A 45 18.97 7.35 -2.90
CA LEU A 45 17.85 7.28 -3.85
C LEU A 45 16.76 6.32 -3.38
N ALA A 46 17.13 5.16 -2.85
CA ALA A 46 16.16 4.20 -2.33
C ALA A 46 15.43 4.74 -1.09
N SER A 47 16.15 5.40 -0.18
CA SER A 47 15.56 6.05 1.01
C SER A 47 14.61 7.18 0.62
N ASP A 48 15.01 8.06 -0.30
CA ASP A 48 14.19 9.16 -0.80
C ASP A 48 12.89 8.63 -1.44
N ASN A 49 12.97 7.54 -2.21
CA ASN A 49 11.79 6.90 -2.81
C ASN A 49 10.86 6.28 -1.76
N LEU A 50 11.38 5.64 -0.71
CA LEU A 50 10.56 5.10 0.39
C LEU A 50 9.85 6.22 1.16
N ILE A 51 10.54 7.32 1.44
CA ILE A 51 9.96 8.50 2.09
C ILE A 51 8.87 9.11 1.19
N GLY A 52 9.17 9.28 -0.10
CA GLY A 52 8.21 9.78 -1.09
C GLY A 52 6.96 8.92 -1.19
N LEU A 53 7.12 7.59 -1.19
CA LEU A 53 6.00 6.64 -1.19
C LEU A 53 5.14 6.80 0.06
N TYR A 54 5.74 6.90 1.24
CA TYR A 54 5.00 7.07 2.50
C TYR A 54 4.23 8.39 2.53
N HIS A 55 4.85 9.50 2.14
CA HIS A 55 4.18 10.81 2.08
C HIS A 55 3.04 10.82 1.07
N ASN A 56 3.27 10.33 -0.16
CA ASN A 56 2.23 10.26 -1.18
C ASN A 56 1.04 9.39 -0.72
N PHE A 57 1.30 8.33 0.02
CA PHE A 57 0.25 7.50 0.60
C PHE A 57 -0.55 8.25 1.68
N LEU A 58 0.11 8.99 2.59
CA LEU A 58 -0.59 9.80 3.58
C LEU A 58 -1.41 10.92 2.94
N ASP A 59 -0.84 11.63 1.97
CA ASP A 59 -1.53 12.69 1.21
C ASP A 59 -2.75 12.14 0.48
N LEU A 60 -2.64 10.94 -0.10
CA LEU A 60 -3.76 10.24 -0.69
C LEU A 60 -4.85 9.98 0.36
N MET A 61 -4.50 9.42 1.51
CA MET A 61 -5.46 9.10 2.57
C MET A 61 -6.18 10.32 3.14
N LEU A 62 -5.51 11.47 3.20
CA LEU A 62 -6.08 12.74 3.64
C LEU A 62 -6.95 13.43 2.58
N ASN A 63 -6.82 13.04 1.30
CA ASN A 63 -7.59 13.61 0.21
C ASN A 63 -8.83 12.76 -0.14
N GLU A 64 -9.94 13.00 0.58
CA GLU A 64 -11.18 12.23 0.40
C GLU A 64 -11.71 12.21 -1.03
N THR A 65 -11.63 13.35 -1.73
CA THR A 65 -12.12 13.49 -3.11
C THR A 65 -11.23 12.72 -4.09
N GLY A 66 -9.92 12.83 -3.93
CA GLY A 66 -8.94 12.05 -4.70
C GLY A 66 -9.13 10.54 -4.52
N VAL A 67 -9.31 10.08 -3.28
CA VAL A 67 -9.56 8.67 -2.96
C VAL A 67 -10.85 8.16 -3.62
N LYS A 68 -11.93 8.96 -3.62
CA LYS A 68 -13.17 8.60 -4.32
C LYS A 68 -12.94 8.40 -5.82
N HIS A 69 -12.18 9.30 -6.47
CA HIS A 69 -11.85 9.16 -7.89
C HIS A 69 -10.96 7.95 -8.16
N ILE A 70 -9.92 7.71 -7.36
CA ILE A 70 -9.04 6.55 -7.50
C ILE A 70 -9.82 5.24 -7.32
N LYS A 71 -10.71 5.16 -6.32
CA LYS A 71 -11.61 4.00 -6.14
C LYS A 71 -12.53 3.78 -7.35
N LYS A 72 -12.93 4.83 -8.06
CA LYS A 72 -13.68 4.70 -9.32
C LYS A 72 -12.79 4.13 -10.42
N LYS A 73 -11.61 4.70 -10.62
CA LYS A 73 -10.63 4.23 -11.63
C LYS A 73 -10.24 2.77 -11.42
N LEU A 74 -9.94 2.37 -10.18
CA LEU A 74 -9.67 0.97 -9.80
C LEU A 74 -10.83 0.04 -10.20
N ARG A 75 -12.07 0.41 -9.85
CA ARG A 75 -13.25 -0.39 -10.22
C ARG A 75 -13.46 -0.46 -11.73
N CYS A 76 -13.06 0.58 -12.46
CA CYS A 76 -13.12 0.65 -13.91
C CYS A 76 -11.90 0.04 -14.61
N CYS A 77 -10.91 -0.52 -13.90
CA CYS A 77 -9.63 -1.00 -14.48
C CYS A 77 -8.86 0.09 -15.23
N GLU A 78 -9.01 1.35 -14.87
CA GLU A 78 -8.32 2.48 -15.52
C GLU A 78 -6.97 2.82 -14.88
N LEU A 79 -6.50 1.98 -13.95
CA LEU A 79 -5.17 2.10 -13.36
C LEU A 79 -4.37 0.89 -13.78
N GLU A 80 -3.20 1.15 -14.35
CA GLU A 80 -2.21 0.16 -14.73
C GLU A 80 -0.98 0.36 -13.84
N ALA A 81 -0.30 -0.72 -13.50
CA ALA A 81 1.02 -0.66 -12.92
C ALA A 81 2.02 -1.02 -14.02
N ASP A 82 3.11 -0.26 -14.13
CA ASP A 82 4.19 -0.58 -15.06
C ASP A 82 5.07 -1.74 -14.57
N ILE A 83 4.75 -2.30 -13.39
CA ILE A 83 5.47 -3.38 -12.74
C ILE A 83 4.49 -4.45 -12.25
N PRO A 84 4.83 -5.75 -12.34
CA PRO A 84 3.97 -6.83 -11.85
C PRO A 84 3.82 -6.73 -10.32
N MET A 85 2.66 -6.28 -9.86
CA MET A 85 2.27 -6.21 -8.44
C MET A 85 1.36 -7.37 -8.03
N GLY A 86 1.04 -8.26 -8.97
CA GLY A 86 0.21 -9.44 -8.74
C GLY A 86 -1.26 -9.12 -8.88
N ASN A 87 -2.09 -9.85 -8.16
CA ASN A 87 -3.53 -9.87 -8.41
C ASN A 87 -4.31 -9.26 -7.26
N LEU A 88 -5.16 -8.28 -7.54
CA LEU A 88 -6.11 -7.73 -6.57
C LEU A 88 -7.53 -8.17 -6.91
N THR A 89 -8.20 -8.84 -5.97
CA THR A 89 -9.62 -9.20 -6.11
C THR A 89 -10.50 -8.09 -5.54
N ILE A 90 -11.32 -7.48 -6.40
CA ILE A 90 -12.34 -6.49 -6.03
C ILE A 90 -13.70 -7.17 -5.99
N ASN A 91 -14.43 -7.01 -4.88
CA ASN A 91 -15.79 -7.54 -4.67
C ASN A 91 -15.92 -9.06 -4.91
N GLY A 92 -14.86 -9.84 -4.62
CA GLY A 92 -14.87 -11.31 -4.71
C GLY A 92 -15.02 -11.90 -6.12
N THR A 93 -15.07 -11.06 -7.17
CA THR A 93 -15.44 -11.49 -8.54
C THR A 93 -14.58 -10.87 -9.62
N LYS A 94 -14.03 -9.66 -9.40
CA LYS A 94 -13.23 -8.95 -10.40
C LYS A 94 -11.76 -8.98 -10.02
N LYS A 95 -10.93 -9.62 -10.85
CA LYS A 95 -9.47 -9.68 -10.68
C LYS A 95 -8.85 -8.52 -11.46
N LEU A 96 -8.04 -7.72 -10.80
CA LEU A 96 -7.15 -6.75 -11.43
C LEU A 96 -5.75 -7.36 -11.45
N ASP A 97 -5.17 -7.40 -12.63
CA ASP A 97 -3.78 -7.80 -12.83
C ASP A 97 -2.97 -6.51 -12.92
N PHE A 98 -2.08 -6.33 -11.95
CA PHE A 98 -1.12 -5.24 -11.89
C PHE A 98 0.27 -5.82 -12.10
#